data_AF-A0A2H1KPC3-F1
#
_entry.id   AF-A0A2H1KPC3-F1
#
_cell.length_a   1.000
_cell.length_b   1.000
_cell.length_c   1.000
_cell.angle_alpha   90.00
_cell.angle_beta   90.00
_cell.angle_gamma   90.00
#
_symmetry.space_group_name_H-M   'P 1'
#
loop_
_entity.id
_entity.type
_entity.pdbx_description
1 polymer ?
#
loop_
_entity_poly.entity_id
_entity_poly.type
_entity_poly.pdbx_seq_one_letter_code
_entity_poly.pdbx_strand_id
1 'polypeptide(L)'
;MTTQQRHRVFTDEQWEKIEPLLPSNVGKRARPFENNRRIVEGIVYRYRAGIAWRDLPREHFGPWQTVWKRHRRYAADGTWDRVLARVLSDADAAGDIDWNISVDGTINRAHQHATNTTRLDQDTGGYVELQKSA
;
A
#
# COMPACT_ATOMS: atom_id res chain seq x y z
N MET A 1 -23.51 22.34 2.56
CA MET A 1 -23.05 20.97 2.89
C MET A 1 -21.56 21.02 3.13
N THR A 2 -21.12 20.84 4.37
CA THR A 2 -19.74 21.11 4.80
C THR A 2 -18.77 20.07 4.23
N THR A 3 -17.98 20.48 3.24
CA THR A 3 -16.92 19.69 2.56
C THR A 3 -15.90 19.06 3.53
N GLN A 4 -15.88 19.52 4.78
CA GLN A 4 -14.96 19.12 5.83
C GLN A 4 -15.14 17.65 6.31
N GLN A 5 -16.36 17.10 6.23
CA GLN A 5 -16.66 15.75 6.75
C GLN A 5 -16.06 14.61 5.92
N ARG A 6 -15.88 14.79 4.60
CA ARG A 6 -15.34 13.73 3.73
C ARG A 6 -13.82 13.54 3.89
N HIS A 7 -13.12 14.58 4.35
CA HIS A 7 -11.65 14.62 4.36
C HIS A 7 -11.07 14.40 5.76
N ARG A 8 -11.89 14.51 6.81
CA ARG A 8 -11.54 14.09 8.17
C ARG A 8 -11.66 12.57 8.26
N VAL A 9 -10.52 11.90 8.42
CA VAL A 9 -10.47 10.44 8.43
C VAL A 9 -10.48 9.87 9.85
N PHE A 10 -9.89 10.59 10.80
CA PHE A 10 -9.82 10.17 12.21
C PHE A 10 -10.59 11.12 13.12
N THR A 11 -11.26 10.54 14.13
CA THR A 11 -11.68 11.29 15.30
C THR A 11 -10.46 11.76 16.11
N ASP A 12 -10.65 12.70 17.04
CA ASP A 12 -9.55 13.18 17.87
C ASP A 12 -9.04 12.07 18.81
N GLU A 13 -9.94 11.28 19.37
CA GLU A 13 -9.61 10.11 20.20
C GLU A 13 -8.80 9.04 19.43
N GLN A 14 -9.16 8.76 18.17
CA GLN A 14 -8.39 7.86 17.32
C GLN A 14 -7.00 8.44 17.03
N TRP A 15 -6.93 9.75 16.78
CA TRP A 15 -5.67 10.43 16.50
C TRP A 15 -4.73 10.40 17.71
N GLU A 16 -5.23 10.61 18.92
CA GLU A 16 -4.44 10.57 20.17
C GLU A 16 -3.75 9.21 20.38
N LYS A 17 -4.35 8.12 19.89
CA LYS A 17 -3.74 6.78 19.94
C LYS A 17 -2.64 6.58 18.90
N ILE A 18 -2.79 7.20 17.72
CA ILE A 18 -1.87 7.02 16.58
C ILE A 18 -0.66 7.95 16.69
N GLU A 19 -0.87 9.21 17.08
CA GLU A 19 0.16 10.26 17.07
C GLU A 19 1.46 9.86 17.81
N PRO A 20 1.42 9.23 19.00
CA PRO A 20 2.63 8.85 19.74
C PRO A 20 3.48 7.78 19.03
N LEU A 21 2.89 7.03 18.10
CA LEU A 21 3.57 5.96 17.36
C LEU A 21 4.32 6.50 16.14
N LEU A 22 3.98 7.71 15.71
CA LEU A 22 4.62 8.34 14.57
C LEU A 22 6.03 8.77 14.96
N PRO A 23 7.02 8.62 14.07
CA PRO A 23 8.37 9.06 14.36
C PRO A 23 8.35 10.57 14.62
N SER A 24 9.00 10.96 15.72
CA SER A 24 9.25 12.35 16.07
C SER A 24 10.58 12.83 15.50
N ASN A 25 10.67 14.14 15.23
CA ASN A 25 11.91 14.80 14.80
C ASN A 25 12.70 15.37 15.99
N VAL A 26 12.27 15.13 17.23
CA VAL A 26 13.01 15.53 18.43
C VAL A 26 14.44 14.98 18.36
N GLY A 27 15.43 15.88 18.39
CA GLY A 27 16.85 15.53 18.32
C GLY A 27 17.43 15.35 16.90
N LYS A 28 16.67 15.53 15.81
CA LYS A 28 17.17 15.44 14.43
C LYS A 28 17.26 16.81 13.77
N ARG A 29 18.36 17.09 13.05
CA ARG A 29 18.54 18.29 12.22
C ARG A 29 17.72 18.19 10.93
N ALA A 30 16.40 18.07 11.07
CA ALA A 30 15.44 18.02 9.98
C ALA A 30 14.32 19.02 10.27
N ARG A 31 13.69 19.55 9.21
CA ARG A 31 12.52 20.44 9.37
C ARG A 31 11.48 19.75 10.27
N PRO A 32 10.96 20.42 11.31
CA PRO A 32 9.97 19.85 12.21
C PRO A 32 8.82 19.19 11.45
N PHE A 33 8.29 18.11 12.02
CA PHE A 33 7.13 17.42 11.47
C PHE A 33 5.86 18.23 11.73
N GLU A 34 5.72 19.37 11.05
CA GLU A 34 4.49 20.15 11.04
C GLU A 34 3.40 19.35 10.31
N ASN A 35 2.21 19.26 10.91
CA ASN A 35 1.01 18.65 10.32
C ASN A 35 1.06 17.12 10.09
N ASN A 36 1.60 16.34 11.04
CA ASN A 36 1.57 14.86 10.97
C ASN A 36 0.16 14.33 10.70
N ARG A 37 -0.86 14.85 11.40
CA ARG A 37 -2.27 14.47 11.22
C ARG A 37 -2.72 14.60 9.78
N ARG A 38 -2.55 15.78 9.19
CA ARG A 38 -2.94 16.06 7.81
C ARG A 38 -2.31 15.09 6.81
N ILE A 39 -1.03 14.76 6.99
CA ILE A 39 -0.33 13.83 6.09
C ILE A 39 -0.88 12.42 6.27
N VAL A 40 -1.05 11.95 7.51
CA VAL A 40 -1.56 10.60 7.79
C VAL A 40 -3.02 10.47 7.32
N GLU A 41 -3.87 11.45 7.57
CA GLU A 41 -5.24 11.49 7.04
C GLU A 41 -5.25 11.47 5.51
N GLY A 42 -4.33 12.17 4.84
CA GLY A 42 -4.19 12.13 3.38
C GLY A 42 -3.79 10.76 2.84
N ILE A 43 -2.93 10.04 3.55
CA ILE A 43 -2.54 8.67 3.20
C ILE A 43 -3.74 7.73 3.32
N VAL A 44 -4.46 7.78 4.43
CA VAL A 44 -5.61 6.90 4.66
C VAL A 44 -6.77 7.25 3.73
N TYR A 45 -7.01 8.53 3.47
CA TYR A 45 -7.99 8.97 2.47
C TYR A 45 -7.70 8.37 1.09
N ARG A 46 -6.42 8.39 0.66
CA ARG A 46 -6.01 7.82 -0.64
C ARG A 46 -6.35 6.33 -0.73
N TYR A 47 -6.10 5.55 0.33
CA TYR A 47 -6.42 4.12 0.36
C TYR A 47 -7.92 3.87 0.41
N ARG A 48 -8.65 4.62 1.25
CA ARG A 48 -10.11 4.52 1.35
C ARG A 48 -10.81 4.85 0.03
N ALA A 49 -10.35 5.89 -0.67
CA ALA A 49 -10.95 6.34 -1.93
C ALA A 49 -10.44 5.58 -3.17
N GLY A 50 -9.36 4.81 -3.05
CA GLY A 50 -8.78 4.06 -4.18
C GLY A 50 -8.19 4.92 -5.29
N ILE A 51 -7.85 6.19 -5.02
CA ILE A 51 -7.40 7.14 -6.04
C ILE A 51 -5.90 7.08 -6.31
N ALA A 52 -5.48 7.56 -7.49
CA ALA A 52 -4.07 7.76 -7.77
C ALA A 52 -3.48 8.85 -6.85
N TRP A 53 -2.17 8.76 -6.56
CA TRP A 53 -1.51 9.76 -5.71
C TRP A 53 -1.62 11.19 -6.25
N ARG A 54 -1.59 11.35 -7.58
CA ARG A 54 -1.69 12.66 -8.24
C ARG A 54 -3.06 13.32 -8.06
N ASP A 55 -4.10 12.53 -7.78
CA ASP A 55 -5.47 13.00 -7.63
C ASP A 55 -5.82 13.33 -6.17
N LEU A 56 -4.84 13.21 -5.26
CA LEU A 56 -5.03 13.55 -3.85
C LEU A 56 -5.42 15.03 -3.71
N PRO A 57 -6.53 15.37 -3.02
CA PRO A 57 -6.97 16.76 -2.87
C PRO A 57 -5.91 17.66 -2.21
N ARG A 58 -5.24 18.47 -3.03
CA ARG A 58 -4.11 19.30 -2.60
C ARG A 58 -4.51 20.34 -1.54
N GLU A 59 -5.72 20.88 -1.64
CA GLU A 59 -6.24 21.89 -0.71
C GLU A 59 -6.35 21.36 0.72
N HIS A 60 -6.63 20.06 0.87
CA HIS A 60 -6.84 19.44 2.18
C HIS A 60 -5.57 18.78 2.72
N PHE A 61 -4.80 18.09 1.88
CA PHE A 61 -3.68 17.25 2.33
C PHE A 61 -2.29 17.82 1.98
N GLY A 62 -2.25 18.86 1.16
CA GLY A 62 -1.01 19.44 0.62
C GLY A 62 -0.47 18.68 -0.59
N PRO A 63 0.79 18.94 -0.98
CA PRO A 63 1.40 18.32 -2.17
C PRO A 63 1.49 16.80 -2.02
N TRP A 64 0.94 16.07 -2.98
CA TRP A 64 0.93 14.60 -2.95
C TRP A 64 2.33 13.98 -2.87
N GLN A 65 3.36 14.64 -3.41
CA GLN A 65 4.74 14.16 -3.33
C GLN A 65 5.24 14.11 -1.88
N THR A 66 4.83 15.07 -1.05
CA THR A 66 5.18 15.12 0.38
C THR A 66 4.49 13.98 1.12
N VAL A 67 3.19 13.79 0.85
CA VAL A 67 2.38 12.71 1.43
C VAL A 67 2.96 11.35 1.05
N TRP A 68 3.27 11.14 -0.23
CA TRP A 68 3.90 9.91 -0.74
C TRP A 68 5.27 9.65 -0.11
N LYS A 69 6.17 10.65 -0.09
CA LYS A 69 7.50 10.50 0.52
C LYS A 69 7.39 10.12 2.00
N ARG A 70 6.38 10.66 2.70
CA ARG A 70 6.09 10.31 4.09
C ARG A 70 5.62 8.87 4.23
N HIS A 71 4.61 8.50 3.45
CA HIS A 71 4.08 7.14 3.40
C HIS A 71 5.19 6.11 3.17
N ARG A 72 6.04 6.34 2.17
CA ARG A 72 7.16 5.47 1.84
C ARG A 72 8.16 5.36 3.00
N ARG A 73 8.46 6.46 3.69
CA ARG A 73 9.35 6.45 4.86
C ARG A 73 8.75 5.61 5.99
N TYR A 74 7.48 5.83 6.29
CA TYR A 74 6.75 5.10 7.36
C TYR A 74 6.62 3.61 7.09
N ALA A 75 6.53 3.22 5.82
CA ALA A 75 6.60 1.82 5.43
C ALA A 75 8.02 1.24 5.61
N ALA A 76 9.06 2.01 5.26
CA ALA A 76 10.44 1.54 5.35
C ALA A 76 11.00 1.46 6.78
N ASP A 77 10.50 2.29 7.70
CA ASP A 77 10.96 2.34 9.11
C ASP A 77 10.01 1.63 10.10
N GLY A 78 9.07 0.83 9.58
CA GLY A 78 8.12 0.05 10.38
C GLY A 78 7.16 0.87 11.21
N THR A 79 6.93 2.15 10.88
CA THR A 79 5.91 2.97 11.55
C THR A 79 4.52 2.37 11.32
N TRP A 80 4.21 1.91 10.11
CA TRP A 80 2.89 1.31 9.84
C TRP A 80 2.68 0.00 10.59
N ASP A 81 3.70 -0.82 10.75
CA ASP A 81 3.60 -2.07 11.51
C ASP A 81 3.26 -1.80 12.98
N ARG A 82 3.91 -0.78 13.58
CA ARG A 82 3.62 -0.36 14.96
C ARG A 82 2.20 0.21 15.10
N VAL A 83 1.76 1.02 14.15
CA VAL A 83 0.39 1.56 14.13
C VAL A 83 -0.63 0.42 14.01
N LEU A 84 -0.42 -0.51 13.09
CA LEU A 84 -1.29 -1.66 12.89
C LEU A 84 -1.37 -2.53 14.15
N ALA A 85 -0.22 -2.88 14.74
CA ALA A 85 -0.17 -3.67 15.96
C ALA A 85 -0.93 -3.00 17.11
N ARG A 86 -0.81 -1.67 17.27
CA ARG A 86 -1.56 -0.95 18.30
C ARG A 86 -3.07 -0.98 18.05
N VAL A 87 -3.50 -0.71 16.82
CA VAL A 87 -4.93 -0.70 16.48
C VAL A 87 -5.54 -2.08 16.65
N LEU A 88 -4.84 -3.14 16.23
CA LEU A 88 -5.27 -4.52 16.44
C LEU A 88 -5.38 -4.86 17.94
N SER A 89 -4.38 -4.48 18.74
CA SER A 89 -4.41 -4.72 20.19
C SER A 89 -5.55 -3.98 20.89
N ASP A 90 -5.84 -2.73 20.50
CA ASP A 90 -6.96 -1.97 21.06
C ASP A 90 -8.31 -2.61 20.71
N ALA A 91 -8.46 -3.09 19.47
CA ALA A 91 -9.70 -3.70 18.99
C ALA A 91 -9.91 -5.12 19.56
N ASP A 92 -8.84 -5.90 19.73
CA ASP A 92 -8.85 -7.17 20.46
C ASP A 92 -9.30 -6.99 21.91
N ALA A 93 -8.73 -6.00 22.62
CA ALA A 93 -9.12 -5.67 23.99
C ALA A 93 -10.57 -5.20 24.12
N ALA A 94 -11.12 -4.58 23.06
CA ALA A 94 -12.53 -4.18 22.99
C ALA A 94 -13.48 -5.34 22.61
N GLY A 95 -12.94 -6.48 22.16
CA GLY A 95 -13.73 -7.59 21.63
C GLY A 95 -14.29 -7.35 20.22
N ASP A 96 -13.73 -6.38 19.49
CA ASP A 96 -14.17 -6.00 18.14
C ASP A 96 -13.61 -6.93 17.05
N ILE A 97 -12.65 -7.79 17.38
CA ILE A 97 -11.98 -8.71 16.45
C ILE A 97 -12.13 -10.14 16.96
N ASP A 98 -12.63 -11.01 16.08
CA ASP A 98 -12.48 -12.45 16.19
C ASP A 98 -11.29 -12.89 15.31
N TRP A 99 -10.36 -13.64 15.89
CA TRP A 99 -9.15 -14.13 15.20
C TRP A 99 -9.37 -15.38 14.35
N ASN A 100 -10.63 -15.76 14.11
CA ASN A 100 -10.96 -16.78 13.12
C ASN A 100 -10.66 -16.30 11.70
N ILE A 101 -9.47 -16.63 11.20
CA ILE A 101 -9.02 -16.30 9.84
C ILE A 101 -9.65 -17.29 8.85
N SER A 102 -10.46 -16.78 7.91
CA SER A 102 -10.84 -17.53 6.71
C SER A 102 -9.80 -17.27 5.62
N VAL A 103 -9.05 -18.32 5.25
CA VAL A 103 -8.10 -18.25 4.14
C VAL A 103 -8.83 -18.65 2.87
N ASP A 104 -9.07 -17.68 1.98
CA ASP A 104 -9.48 -17.97 0.60
C ASP A 104 -8.25 -18.03 -0.31
N GLY A 105 -8.27 -18.96 -1.25
CA GLY A 105 -7.19 -19.17 -2.21
C GLY A 105 -7.76 -19.44 -3.58
N THR A 106 -7.30 -18.69 -4.59
CA THR A 106 -7.66 -18.94 -5.99
C THR A 106 -6.47 -19.53 -6.74
N ILE A 107 -6.66 -20.71 -7.34
CA ILE A 107 -5.70 -21.31 -8.26
C ILE A 107 -6.08 -20.86 -9.67
N ASN A 108 -5.21 -20.07 -10.31
CA ASN A 108 -5.41 -19.65 -11.70
C ASN A 108 -4.36 -20.30 -12.61
N ARG A 109 -4.80 -20.94 -13.71
CA ARG A 109 -3.87 -21.51 -14.69
C ARG A 109 -3.20 -20.37 -15.45
N ALA A 110 -1.87 -20.34 -15.44
CA ALA A 110 -1.11 -19.44 -16.29
C ALA A 110 -1.13 -19.96 -17.74
N HIS A 111 -1.12 -19.04 -18.71
CA HIS A 111 -0.93 -19.39 -20.12
C HIS A 111 0.43 -20.09 -20.30
N GLN A 112 0.55 -21.03 -21.24
CA GLN A 112 1.80 -21.75 -21.52
C GLN A 112 3.01 -20.85 -21.88
N HIS A 113 2.78 -19.57 -22.17
CA HIS A 113 3.81 -18.57 -22.46
C HIS A 113 4.18 -17.69 -21.25
N ALA A 114 3.48 -17.84 -20.13
CA ALA A 114 3.80 -17.14 -18.88
C ALA A 114 4.85 -17.87 -18.04
N THR A 115 5.12 -19.14 -18.36
CA THR A 115 6.28 -19.85 -17.84
C THR A 115 7.50 -19.24 -18.54
N ASN A 116 8.28 -18.43 -17.81
CA ASN A 116 9.52 -17.82 -18.29
C ASN A 116 10.63 -18.88 -18.53
N THR A 117 10.24 -20.08 -18.97
CA THR A 117 11.11 -21.20 -19.29
C THR A 117 11.86 -20.85 -20.56
N THR A 118 13.17 -20.78 -20.44
CA THR A 118 14.09 -20.61 -21.56
C THR A 118 13.87 -21.75 -22.55
N ARG A 119 13.69 -21.42 -23.84
CA ARG A 119 13.63 -22.42 -24.91
C ARG A 119 14.94 -23.21 -24.90
N LEU A 120 14.87 -24.52 -24.73
CA LEU A 120 16.05 -25.38 -24.88
C LEU A 120 16.53 -25.29 -26.33
N ASP A 121 17.84 -25.16 -26.50
CA ASP A 121 18.51 -25.12 -27.80
C ASP A 121 18.56 -26.51 -28.43
N GLN A 122 17.39 -27.04 -28.77
CA GLN A 122 17.30 -28.25 -29.57
C GLN A 122 16.77 -27.90 -30.95
N ASP A 123 17.64 -28.16 -31.93
CA ASP A 123 17.37 -28.06 -33.35
C ASP A 123 16.29 -29.09 -33.71
N THR A 124 15.07 -28.63 -33.96
CA THR A 124 13.99 -29.47 -34.48
C THR A 124 14.26 -29.69 -35.96
N GLY A 125 15.21 -30.59 -36.24
CA GLY A 125 15.69 -30.88 -37.58
C GLY A 125 14.55 -31.19 -38.56
N GLY A 126 14.60 -30.53 -39.72
CA GLY A 126 13.65 -30.72 -40.80
C GLY A 126 14.21 -30.25 -42.14
N TYR A 127 15.04 -31.07 -42.78
CA TYR A 127 15.23 -31.03 -44.24
C TYR A 127 14.95 -32.42 -44.79
N VAL A 128 13.69 -32.68 -45.11
CA VAL A 128 13.32 -33.75 -46.05
C VAL A 128 12.78 -33.05 -47.29
N GLU A 129 13.65 -32.83 -48.27
CA GLU A 129 13.20 -32.47 -49.62
C GLU A 129 12.55 -33.69 -50.25
N LEU A 130 11.25 -33.58 -50.52
CA LEU A 130 10.49 -34.47 -51.39
C LEU A 130 10.19 -33.74 -52.69
N GLN A 131 11.07 -33.87 -53.67
CA GLN A 131 10.70 -33.69 -55.08
C GLN A 131 11.24 -34.86 -55.90
N LYS A 132 10.34 -35.79 -56.22
CA LYS A 132 10.45 -36.66 -57.40
C LYS A 132 9.95 -35.89 -58.62
N SER A 133 10.63 -36.01 -59.75
CA SER A 133 10.01 -35.96 -61.08
C SER A 133 10.86 -36.69 -62.12
N ALA A 134 10.18 -37.62 -62.82
CA ALA A 134 10.43 -38.30 -64.09
C ALA A 134 11.83 -38.83 -64.41
#